data_AF-A0A091WNQ8-F1
#
_entry.id   AF-A0A091WNQ8-F1
#
_cell.length_a   1.000
_cell.length_b   1.000
_cell.length_c   1.000
_cell.angle_alpha   90.00
_cell.angle_beta   90.00
_cell.angle_gamma   90.00
#
_symmetry.space_group_name_H-M   'P 1'
#
loop_
_entity.id
_entity.type
_entity.pdbx_description
1 polymer ?
#
loop_
_entity_poly.entity_id
_entity_poly.type
_entity_poly.pdbx_seq_one_letter_code
_entity_poly.pdbx_strand_id
1 'polypeptide(L)' 'VTVSDNRNLSDSKNVTEYVLQALSPQNVSTGEWKSVDKDNCSSIDIAILNATHKEANWISPDSNISSVEIR' A
#
# COMPACT_ATOMS: atom_id res chain seq x y z
N VAL A 1 -10.31 2.88 -0.67
CA VAL A 1 -10.01 1.72 0.21
C VAL A 1 -9.06 2.18 1.30
N THR A 2 -9.35 1.84 2.55
CA THR A 2 -8.47 2.15 3.68
C THR A 2 -7.85 0.84 4.15
N VAL A 3 -6.52 0.79 4.18
CA VAL A 3 -5.73 -0.33 4.68
C VAL A 3 -5.25 0.06 6.07
N SER A 4 -5.54 -0.77 7.08
CA SER A 4 -5.10 -0.49 8.45
C SER A 4 -4.44 -1.68 9.11
N ASP A 5 -3.43 -1.39 9.92
CA ASP A 5 -2.77 -2.37 10.78
C ASP A 5 -3.24 -2.20 12.23
N ASN A 6 -3.90 -3.23 12.76
CA ASN A 6 -4.36 -3.26 14.15
C ASN A 6 -3.37 -3.92 15.11
N ARG A 7 -2.24 -4.45 14.61
CA ARG A 7 -1.28 -5.17 15.44
C ARG A 7 -0.66 -4.25 16.48
N ASN A 8 -0.39 -4.80 17.66
CA ASN A 8 0.39 -4.10 18.67
C ASN A 8 1.86 -4.16 18.26
N LEU A 9 2.37 -3.04 17.76
CA LEU A 9 3.71 -2.93 17.19
C LEU A 9 4.83 -3.12 18.23
N SER A 10 4.50 -3.21 19.53
CA SER A 10 5.45 -3.59 20.58
C SER A 10 6.02 -5.00 20.41
N ASP A 11 5.29 -5.90 19.73
CA ASP A 11 5.74 -7.26 19.41
C ASP A 11 6.43 -7.36 18.04
N SER A 12 6.39 -6.29 17.24
CA SER A 12 7.05 -6.27 15.94
C SER A 12 8.55 -6.04 16.16
N LYS A 13 9.37 -6.99 15.74
CA LYS A 13 10.84 -6.93 15.82
C LYS A 13 11.37 -5.68 15.09
N ASN A 14 11.50 -4.55 15.78
CA ASN A 14 12.08 -3.30 15.28
C ASN A 14 11.68 -2.95 13.82
N VAL A 15 10.42 -3.19 13.43
CA VAL A 15 9.96 -2.82 12.09
C VAL A 15 9.69 -1.32 12.11
N THR A 16 10.38 -0.57 11.25
CA THR A 16 10.23 0.88 11.15
C THR A 16 9.25 1.29 10.06
N GLU A 17 9.12 0.48 9.01
CA GLU A 17 8.36 0.79 7.80
C GLU A 17 7.75 -0.48 7.18
N TYR A 18 6.59 -0.31 6.54
CA TYR A 18 5.93 -1.29 5.69
C TYR A 18 5.81 -0.73 4.28
N VAL A 19 5.90 -1.62 3.31
CA VAL A 19 5.72 -1.30 1.90
C VAL A 19 4.43 -1.96 1.43
N LEU A 20 3.54 -1.16 0.85
CA LEU A 20 2.27 -1.60 0.29
C LEU A 20 2.27 -1.43 -1.22
N GLN A 21 1.74 -2.40 -1.93
CA GLN A 21 1.54 -2.37 -3.37
C GLN A 21 0.08 -2.65 -3.71
N ALA A 22 -0.41 -2.03 -4.79
CA ALA A 22 -1.73 -2.31 -5.34
C ALA A 22 -1.58 -2.72 -6.80
N LEU A 23 -1.89 -3.98 -7.10
CA LEU A 23 -1.58 -4.59 -8.40
C LEU A 23 -2.83 -5.15 -9.08
N SER A 24 -2.90 -4.98 -10.40
CA SER A 24 -3.86 -5.71 -11.24
C SER A 24 -3.44 -7.18 -11.41
N PRO A 25 -4.31 -8.05 -11.97
CA PRO A 25 -3.93 -9.43 -12.32
C PRO A 25 -2.75 -9.54 -13.29
N GLN A 26 -2.40 -8.45 -13.99
CA GLN A 26 -1.23 -8.37 -14.88
C GLN A 26 0.05 -7.90 -14.14
N ASN A 27 0.01 -7.76 -12.81
CA ASN A 27 1.09 -7.22 -11.98
C ASN A 27 1.50 -5.79 -12.34
N VAL A 28 0.54 -4.98 -12.78
CA VAL A 28 0.76 -3.55 -13.05
C VAL A 28 0.20 -2.74 -11.89
N SER A 29 0.96 -1.73 -11.46
CA SER A 29 0.48 -0.81 -10.42
C SER A 29 -0.76 -0.07 -10.89
N THR A 30 -1.72 0.07 -9.99
CA THR A 30 -3.03 0.59 -10.34
C THR A 30 -3.67 1.38 -9.21
N GLY A 31 -4.48 2.36 -9.58
CA GLY A 31 -5.01 3.35 -8.64
C GLY A 31 -3.92 4.27 -8.08
N GLU A 32 -4.23 4.94 -6.98
CA GLU A 32 -3.32 5.91 -6.37
C GLU A 32 -3.32 5.80 -4.84
N TRP A 33 -2.13 5.77 -4.25
CA TRP A 33 -1.96 5.93 -2.80
C TRP A 33 -2.07 7.41 -2.38
N LYS A 34 -2.69 7.68 -1.24
CA LYS A 34 -2.87 9.04 -0.68
C LYS A 34 -2.30 9.12 0.73
N SER A 35 -1.63 10.24 1.01
CA SER A 35 -1.12 10.63 2.33
C SER A 35 -0.05 9.69 2.91
N VAL A 36 0.71 9.04 2.05
CA VAL A 36 1.84 8.17 2.41
C VAL A 36 3.02 8.51 1.50
N ASP A 37 4.23 8.33 2.00
CA ASP A 37 5.43 8.50 1.18
C ASP A 37 5.39 7.48 0.04
N LYS A 38 5.69 7.95 -1.17
CA LYS A 38 5.68 7.12 -2.37
C LYS A 38 7.09 6.91 -2.85
N ASP A 39 7.36 5.70 -3.29
CA ASP A 39 8.58 5.38 -4.02
C ASP A 39 8.23 4.53 -5.24
N ASN A 40 9.16 4.40 -6.17
CA ASN A 40 9.00 3.63 -7.38
C ASN A 40 10.00 2.49 -7.40
N CYS A 41 9.53 1.29 -7.09
CA CYS A 41 10.34 0.09 -7.16
C CYS A 41 10.13 -0.58 -8.52
N SER A 42 10.98 -0.24 -9.50
CA SER A 42 10.97 -0.85 -10.84
C SER A 42 9.63 -0.73 -11.59
N SER A 43 9.04 0.47 -11.61
CA SER A 43 7.75 0.81 -12.25
C SER A 43 6.49 0.41 -11.47
N ILE A 44 6.64 -0.10 -10.24
CA ILE A 44 5.52 -0.34 -9.35
C ILE A 44 5.45 0.82 -8.34
N ASP A 45 4.34 1.58 -8.38
CA ASP A 45 4.03 2.56 -7.35
C ASP A 45 3.80 1.84 -6.02
N ILE A 46 4.53 2.28 -4.99
CA ILE A 46 4.44 1.73 -3.65
C ILE A 46 4.11 2.82 -2.64
N ALA A 47 3.36 2.43 -1.61
CA ALA A 47 3.13 3.24 -0.43
C ALA A 47 4.05 2.78 0.70
N ILE A 48 4.80 3.72 1.26
CA ILE A 48 5.61 3.51 2.46
C ILE A 48 4.79 3.96 3.67
N LEU A 49 4.47 3.00 4.54
CA LEU A 49 3.76 3.25 5.78
C LEU A 49 4.73 3.05 6.95
N ASN A 50 5.10 4.14 7.62
CA ASN A 50 5.88 4.04 8.86
C ASN A 50 5.13 3.16 9.85
N ALA A 51 5.83 2.34 10.61
CA ALA A 51 5.22 1.48 11.61
C ALA A 51 4.39 2.27 12.61
N THR A 52 4.76 3.51 12.94
CA THR A 52 3.96 4.38 13.80
C THR A 52 2.62 4.80 13.19
N HIS A 53 2.52 4.81 11.86
CA HIS A 53 1.28 5.08 11.13
C HIS A 53 0.53 3.77 10.89
N LYS A 54 -0.75 3.76 11.27
CA LYS A 54 -1.56 2.55 11.21
C LYS A 54 -2.43 2.45 9.97
N GLU A 55 -2.43 3.47 9.10
CA GLU A 55 -3.41 3.57 8.02
C GLU A 55 -2.80 4.13 6.73
N ALA A 56 -3.18 3.53 5.61
CA ALA A 56 -2.91 4.01 4.26
C ALA A 56 -4.22 4.07 3.47
N ASN A 57 -4.36 5.09 2.63
CA ASN A 57 -5.54 5.25 1.78
C ASN A 57 -5.16 4.99 0.32
N TRP A 58 -5.92 4.11 -0.33
CA TRP A 58 -5.79 3.82 -1.75
C TRP A 58 -7.07 4.18 -2.49
N ILE A 59 -6.93 4.88 -3.61
CA ILE A 59 -8.03 5.30 -4.47
C ILE A 59 -8.08 4.35 -5.66
N SER A 60 -9.25 3.78 -5.91
CA SER A 60 -9.47 2.91 -7.06
C SER A 60 -9.35 3.71 -8.36
N PRO A 61 -8.73 3.14 -9.40
CA PRO A 61 -8.60 3.80 -10.69
C PRO A 61 -9.95 3.84 -11.43
N ASP A 62 -10.14 4.85 -12.27
CA ASP A 62 -11.28 4.96 -13.20
C ASP A 62 -11.14 4.03 -14.41
N SER A 63 -10.81 2.75 -14.18
CA SER A 63 -10.56 1.76 -15.25
C SER A 63 -11.33 0.46 -15.02
N ASN A 64 -11.63 -0.25 -16.11
CA ASN A 64 -12.43 -1.48 -16.11
C ASN A 64 -11.64 -2.72 -15.68
N ILE A 65 -10.86 -2.63 -14.61
CA ILE A 65 -10.14 -3.78 -14.05
C ILE A 65 -11.10 -4.57 -13.15
N SER A 66 -11.11 -5.89 -13.32
CA SER A 66 -12.02 -6.77 -12.58
C SER A 66 -11.68 -6.90 -11.09
N SER A 67 -10.40 -6.72 -10.73
CA SER A 67 -9.90 -6.88 -9.37
C SER A 67 -8.56 -6.20 -9.19
N VAL A 68 -8.23 -5.91 -7.93
CA VAL A 68 -6.93 -5.40 -7.48
C VAL A 68 -6.53 -6.16 -6.22
N GLU A 69 -5.26 -6.59 -6.16
CA GLU A 69 -4.65 -7.17 -4.97
C GLU A 69 -3.84 -6.10 -4.25
N ILE A 70 -4.07 -5.96 -2.94
CA ILE A 70 -3.24 -5.14 -2.05
C ILE A 70 -2.42 -6.08 -1.18
N ARG A 71 -1.10 -5.89 -1.17
CA ARG A 71 -0.15 -6.70 -0.39
C ARG A 71 0.97 -5.86 0.21
#